data_AF-A0A7Z9N0P1-F1
#
_entry.id   AF-A0A7Z9N0P1-F1
#
_cell.length_a   1.000
_cell.length_b   1.000
_cell.length_c   1.000
_cell.angle_alpha   90.00
_cell.angle_beta   90.00
_cell.angle_gamma   90.00
#
_symmetry.space_group_name_H-M   'P 1'
#
loop_
_entity.id
_entity.type
_entity.pdbx_description
1 polymer ?
#
loop_
_entity_poly.entity_id
_entity_poly.type
_entity_poly.pdbx_seq_one_letter_code
_entity_poly.pdbx_strand_id
1 'polypeptide(L)' 'MEFGEELEKMVNGTCLLNEPMSRHTSYGIGGPAGAYITPRDRDDLRRILHFADEQNIPVFFIGSGSNLLVADEGI' A
#
# COMPACT_ATOMS: atom_id res chain seq x y z
N MET A 1 13.46 2.46 -2.66
CA MET A 1 12.49 3.33 -1.97
C MET A 1 13.02 3.58 -0.58
N GLU A 2 13.15 4.84 -0.17
CA GLU A 2 13.80 5.22 1.10
C GLU A 2 13.09 4.69 2.36
N PHE A 3 11.82 4.26 2.27
CA PHE A 3 11.00 3.82 3.41
C PHE A 3 10.62 2.32 3.42
N GLY A 4 11.02 1.55 2.40
CA GLY A 4 10.51 0.18 2.20
C GLY A 4 10.91 -0.81 3.30
N GLU A 5 12.19 -0.81 3.68
CA GLU A 5 12.72 -1.71 4.72
C GLU A 5 12.14 -1.39 6.12
N GLU A 6 11.80 -0.14 6.37
CA GLU A 6 11.21 0.29 7.65
C GLU A 6 9.76 -0.17 7.75
N LEU A 7 8.98 -0.04 6.67
CA LEU A 7 7.63 -0.56 6.60
C LEU A 7 7.60 -2.08 6.81
N GLU A 8 8.47 -2.83 6.14
CA GLU A 8 8.53 -4.30 6.30
C GLU A 8 8.83 -4.74 7.74
N LYS A 9 9.64 -3.98 8.47
CA LYS A 9 9.97 -4.27 9.88
C LYS A 9 8.86 -3.84 10.84
N MET A 10 8.13 -2.77 10.52
CA MET A 10 7.12 -2.18 11.40
C MET A 10 5.75 -2.87 11.29
N VAL A 11 5.36 -3.25 10.06
CA VAL A 11 4.03 -3.79 9.76
C VAL A 11 3.91 -5.21 10.30
N ASN A 12 2.88 -5.46 11.11
CA ASN A 12 2.59 -6.81 11.60
C ASN A 12 1.67 -7.61 10.67
N GLY A 13 0.93 -6.90 9.81
CA GLY A 13 0.13 -7.47 8.74
C GLY A 13 0.96 -7.84 7.51
N THR A 14 0.33 -7.79 6.34
CA THR A 14 1.02 -8.00 5.07
C THR A 14 1.62 -6.68 4.59
N CYS A 15 2.89 -6.68 4.18
CA CYS A 15 3.55 -5.57 3.50
C CYS A 15 4.21 -6.12 2.23
N LEU A 16 3.79 -5.64 1.06
CA LEU A 16 4.35 -6.01 -0.24
C LEU A 16 4.90 -4.75 -0.90
N LEU A 17 6.19 -4.73 -1.21
CA LEU A 17 6.84 -3.61 -1.88
C LEU A 17 6.75 -3.76 -3.40
N ASN A 18 6.57 -2.64 -4.12
CA ASN A 18 6.42 -2.62 -5.58
C ASN A 18 5.33 -3.59 -6.08
N GLU A 19 4.22 -3.71 -5.36
CA GLU A 19 3.19 -4.70 -5.65
C GLU A 19 2.31 -4.26 -6.83
N PRO A 20 2.19 -5.05 -7.91
CA PRO A 20 1.40 -4.66 -9.08
C PRO A 20 -0.10 -4.57 -8.77
N MET A 21 -0.68 -3.39 -8.95
CA MET A 21 -2.10 -3.14 -8.70
C MET A 21 -3.04 -3.90 -9.64
N SER A 22 -2.54 -4.39 -10.79
CA SER A 22 -3.27 -5.34 -11.64
C SER A 22 -3.74 -6.61 -10.93
N ARG A 23 -3.11 -7.01 -9.81
CA ARG A 23 -3.56 -8.14 -8.98
C ARG A 23 -4.71 -7.79 -8.03
N HIS A 24 -4.98 -6.49 -7.83
CA HIS A 24 -5.87 -5.96 -6.80
C HIS A 24 -7.01 -5.10 -7.38
N THR A 25 -7.09 -4.95 -8.70
CA THR A 25 -8.20 -4.27 -9.39
C THR A 25 -9.03 -5.25 -10.21
N SER A 26 -10.35 -5.04 -10.30
CA SER A 26 -11.23 -5.92 -11.08
C SER A 26 -10.96 -5.87 -12.58
N TYR A 27 -10.38 -4.77 -13.06
CA TYR A 27 -9.98 -4.61 -14.45
C TYR A 27 -8.71 -5.41 -14.80
N GLY A 28 -7.96 -5.89 -13.80
CA GLY A 28 -6.73 -6.63 -14.04
C GLY A 28 -5.59 -5.76 -14.60
N ILE A 29 -5.63 -4.44 -14.36
CA ILE A 29 -4.66 -3.46 -14.84
C ILE A 29 -4.10 -2.62 -13.67
N GLY A 30 -2.96 -1.97 -13.90
CA GLY A 30 -2.33 -1.07 -12.95
C GLY A 30 -0.89 -1.44 -12.65
N GLY A 31 -0.05 -0.40 -12.62
CA GLY A 31 1.36 -0.44 -12.25
C GLY A 31 1.60 -0.74 -10.77
N PRO A 32 2.86 -0.66 -10.32
CA PRO A 32 3.23 -1.01 -8.95
C PRO A 32 2.75 0.03 -7.93
N ALA A 33 2.22 -0.43 -6.80
CA ALA A 33 2.12 0.38 -5.59
C ALA A 33 3.47 0.39 -4.88
N GLY A 34 3.93 1.55 -4.41
CA GLY A 34 5.17 1.65 -3.63
C GLY A 34 5.19 0.68 -2.44
N ALA A 35 4.09 0.64 -1.68
CA ALA A 35 3.82 -0.40 -0.70
C ALA A 35 2.33 -0.74 -0.67
N TYR A 36 1.99 -2.02 -0.78
CA TYR A 36 0.65 -2.55 -0.57
C TYR A 36 0.59 -3.19 0.82
N ILE A 37 -0.23 -2.61 1.69
CA ILE A 37 -0.29 -3.02 3.11
C ILE A 37 -1.70 -3.43 3.49
N THR A 38 -1.82 -4.63 4.05
CA THR A 38 -3.03 -5.09 4.75
C THR A 38 -2.71 -5.13 6.24
N PRO A 39 -3.15 -4.13 7.04
CA PRO A 39 -2.87 -4.09 8.47
C PRO A 39 -3.47 -5.30 9.18
N ARG A 40 -2.75 -5.84 10.19
CA ARG A 40 -3.28 -6.97 10.98
C ARG A 40 -4.50 -6.58 11.82
N ASP A 41 -4.45 -5.38 12.39
CA ASP A 41 -5.42 -4.87 13.34
C ASP A 41 -5.40 -3.32 13.37
N ARG A 42 -6.24 -2.72 14.22
CA ARG A 42 -6.35 -1.26 14.35
C ARG A 42 -5.06 -0.62 14.87
N ASP A 43 -4.34 -1.28 15.77
CA ASP A 43 -3.10 -0.72 16.32
C ASP A 43 -1.99 -0.74 15.28
N ASP A 44 -1.99 -1.75 14.41
CA ASP A 44 -1.13 -1.82 13.23
C ASP A 44 -1.43 -0.69 12.26
N LEU A 45 -2.70 -0.50 11.88
CA LEU A 45 -3.12 0.60 11.02
C LEU A 45 -2.70 1.96 11.60
N ARG A 46 -2.89 2.16 12.91
CA ARG A 46 -2.50 3.41 13.59
C ARG A 46 -1.00 3.68 13.45
N ARG A 47 -0.15 2.67 13.64
CA ARG A 47 1.31 2.82 13.48
C ARG A 47 1.70 3.15 12.04
N ILE A 48 1.11 2.44 11.07
CA ILE A 48 1.37 2.65 9.63
C ILE A 48 1.01 4.07 9.22
N LEU A 49 -0.18 4.56 9.60
CA LEU A 49 -0.62 5.90 9.25
C LEU A 49 0.22 6.99 9.91
N HIS A 50 0.64 6.77 11.16
CA HIS A 50 1.52 7.72 11.85
C HIS A 50 2.90 7.82 11.16
N PHE A 51 3.48 6.67 10.80
CA PHE A 51 4.74 6.63 10.06
C PHE A 51 4.61 7.32 8.69
N ALA A 52 3.54 7.02 7.94
CA ALA A 52 3.30 7.65 6.65
C ALA A 52 3.17 9.17 6.76
N ASP A 53 2.49 9.67 7.79
CA ASP A 53 2.36 11.10 8.08
C ASP A 53 3.73 11.74 8.38
N GLU A 54 4.52 11.14 9.28
CA GLU A 54 5.87 11.63 9.63
C GLU A 54 6.81 11.69 8.43
N GLN A 55 6.71 10.72 7.52
CA GLN A 55 7.54 10.63 6.32
C GLN A 55 6.93 11.35 5.10
N ASN A 56 5.78 12.00 5.24
CA ASN A 56 5.04 12.64 4.14
C ASN A 56 4.73 11.69 2.97
N ILE A 57 4.45 10.42 3.27
CA ILE A 57 4.10 9.40 2.28
C ILE A 57 2.59 9.49 2.02
N PRO A 58 2.14 9.69 0.77
CA PRO A 58 0.73 9.70 0.44
C PRO A 58 0.12 8.31 0.67
N VAL A 59 -1.05 8.26 1.32
CA VAL A 59 -1.77 7.01 1.59
C VAL A 59 -3.06 6.98 0.78
N PHE A 60 -3.31 5.86 0.12
CA PHE A 60 -4.53 5.61 -0.63
C PHE A 60 -5.24 4.36 -0.08
N PHE A 61 -6.51 4.52 0.32
CA PHE A 61 -7.32 3.41 0.81
C PHE A 61 -8.08 2.76 -0.33
N ILE A 62 -8.02 1.44 -0.39
CA ILE A 62 -8.78 0.65 -1.36
C ILE A 62 -9.62 -0.42 -0.67
N GLY A 63 -10.73 -0.77 -1.31
CA GLY A 63 -11.49 -1.98 -1.01
C GLY A 63 -11.14 -3.09 -2.01
N SER A 64 -12.14 -3.67 -2.65
CA SER A 64 -11.97 -4.74 -3.65
C SER A 64 -11.36 -4.31 -4.99
N GLY A 65 -11.13 -3.01 -5.20
CA GLY A 65 -10.61 -2.50 -6.47
C GLY A 65 -11.61 -2.56 -7.65
N SER A 66 -12.91 -2.69 -7.39
CA SER A 66 -13.93 -2.84 -8.45
C SER A 66 -14.21 -1.57 -9.28
N ASN A 67 -13.77 -0.42 -8.77
CA ASN A 67 -13.95 0.88 -9.42
C ASN A 67 -12.66 1.71 -9.40
N LEU A 68 -11.52 1.03 -9.61
CA LEU A 68 -10.20 1.65 -9.62
C LEU A 68 -9.52 1.43 -10.97
N LEU A 69 -9.12 2.54 -11.60
CA LEU A 69 -8.25 2.59 -12.76
C LEU A 69 -6.89 3.11 -12.28
N VAL A 70 -5.93 2.20 -12.14
CA VAL A 70 -4.56 2.53 -11.74
C VAL A 70 -3.71 2.68 -13.00
N ALA A 71 -2.91 3.75 -13.08
CA ALA A 71 -2.02 4.00 -14.20
C ALA A 71 -0.90 2.95 -14.27
N ASP A 72 -0.29 2.78 -15.45
CA ASP A 72 0.82 1.84 -15.64
C ASP A 72 2.08 2.25 -14.85
N GLU A 73 2.23 3.55 -14.56
CA GLU A 73 3.29 4.08 -13.68
C GLU A 73 3.08 3.73 -12.21
N GLY A 74 1.88 3.26 -11.84
CA GLY A 74 1.57 2.85 -10.47
C GLY A 74 1.02 3.96 -9.59
N ILE A 75 1.14 3.76 -8.28
CA ILE A 75 0.67 4.66 -7.21
C ILE A 75 1.61 4.69 -6.01
#